data_AF-A0A7C4SZK0-F1
#
_entry.id   AF-A0A7C4SZK0-F1
#
_cell.length_a   1.000
_cell.length_b   1.000
_cell.length_c   1.000
_cell.angle_alpha   90.00
_cell.angle_beta   90.00
_cell.angle_gamma   90.00
#
_symmetry.space_group_name_H-M   'P 1'
#
loop_
_entity.id
_entity.type
_entity.pdbx_description
1 polymer ?
#
loop_
_entity_poly.entity_id
_entity_poly.type
_entity_poly.pdbx_seq_one_letter_code
_entity_poly.pdbx_strand_id
1 'polypeptide(L)'
;MRRARLIALVTVLLLSLFSFSNNNHILLSAVGDILLARLPAKRLLAASDPSFPFTQVRKYFLASDIAFANLECPISERGTPYPGKPENITFRAPLKALTALGNSGITVLSLANNHCNDYGPQALLDTMQSLTNMGI
;
A
#
# COMPACT_ATOMS: atom_id res chain seq x y z
N MET A 1 30.74 9.13 -40.26
CA MET A 1 29.29 9.47 -40.24
C MET A 1 28.36 8.32 -40.61
N ARG A 2 28.60 7.54 -41.68
CA ARG A 2 27.70 6.42 -42.09
C ARG A 2 27.56 5.29 -41.07
N ARG A 3 28.65 4.88 -40.40
CA ARG A 3 28.64 3.82 -39.38
C ARG A 3 27.81 4.17 -38.14
N ALA A 4 27.87 5.43 -37.68
CA ALA A 4 27.09 5.90 -36.53
C ALA A 4 25.58 5.92 -36.81
N ARG A 5 25.18 6.29 -38.04
CA ARG A 5 23.78 6.24 -38.47
C ARG A 5 23.24 4.81 -38.58
N LEU A 6 24.07 3.88 -39.02
CA LEU A 6 23.69 2.46 -39.10
C LEU A 6 23.51 1.84 -37.71
N ILE A 7 24.40 2.17 -36.77
CA ILE A 7 24.29 1.72 -35.37
C ILE A 7 23.00 2.28 -34.74
N ALA A 8 22.76 3.60 -34.87
CA ALA A 8 21.54 4.21 -34.34
C ALA A 8 20.26 3.59 -34.93
N LEU A 9 20.24 3.30 -36.24
CA LEU A 9 19.13 2.65 -36.90
C LEU A 9 18.87 1.23 -36.36
N VAL A 10 19.95 0.45 -36.18
CA VAL A 10 19.87 -0.91 -35.62
C VAL A 10 19.41 -0.88 -34.16
N THR A 11 19.86 0.09 -33.36
CA THR A 11 19.41 0.25 -31.97
C THR A 11 17.93 0.64 -31.89
N VAL A 12 17.45 1.56 -32.73
CA VAL A 12 16.03 1.91 -32.81
C VAL A 12 15.19 0.72 -33.27
N LEU A 13 15.68 -0.06 -34.24
CA LEU A 13 15.01 -1.28 -34.69
C LEU A 13 14.93 -2.33 -33.57
N LEU A 14 16.02 -2.55 -32.83
CA LEU A 14 16.07 -3.46 -31.69
C LEU A 14 15.15 -3.02 -30.54
N LEU A 15 15.04 -1.72 -30.29
CA LEU A 15 14.09 -1.16 -29.31
C LEU A 15 12.63 -1.31 -29.77
N SER A 16 12.35 -1.22 -31.07
CA SER A 16 11.01 -1.48 -31.62
C SER A 16 10.62 -2.96 -31.66
N LEU A 17 11.62 -3.86 -31.60
CA LEU A 17 11.45 -5.31 -31.51
C LEU A 17 11.21 -5.79 -30.08
N PHE A 18 11.46 -4.97 -29.07
CA PHE A 18 10.81 -5.10 -27.76
C PHE A 18 9.33 -4.76 -27.95
N SER A 19 8.62 -5.71 -28.55
CA SER A 19 7.18 -5.68 -28.72
C SER A 19 6.54 -5.32 -27.39
N PHE A 20 5.67 -4.30 -27.42
CA PHE A 20 4.64 -4.16 -26.41
C PHE A 20 3.94 -5.51 -26.32
N SER A 21 4.07 -6.20 -25.19
CA SER A 21 3.15 -7.30 -24.90
C SER A 21 1.77 -6.67 -24.86
N ASN A 22 0.91 -6.98 -25.84
CA ASN A 22 -0.51 -6.70 -25.74
C ASN A 22 -1.08 -7.66 -24.68
N ASN A 23 -0.78 -7.38 -23.41
CA ASN A 23 -1.48 -7.99 -22.30
C ASN A 23 -2.88 -7.40 -22.32
N ASN A 24 -3.79 -8.06 -23.05
CA ASN A 24 -5.22 -7.69 -23.10
C ASN A 24 -5.95 -8.00 -21.78
N HIS A 25 -5.21 -8.17 -20.68
CA HIS A 25 -5.72 -8.53 -19.37
C HIS A 25 -5.07 -7.64 -18.32
N ILE A 26 -5.88 -7.17 -17.38
CA ILE A 26 -5.44 -6.50 -16.16
C ILE A 26 -5.43 -7.55 -15.05
N LEU A 27 -4.30 -7.71 -14.38
CA LEU A 27 -4.19 -8.56 -13.20
C LEU A 27 -4.52 -7.74 -11.94
N LEU A 28 -5.62 -8.10 -11.30
CA LEU A 28 -6.06 -7.55 -10.03
C LEU A 28 -5.76 -8.55 -8.90
N SER A 29 -4.93 -8.13 -7.94
CA SER A 29 -4.91 -8.74 -6.61
C SER A 29 -5.82 -7.94 -5.69
N ALA A 30 -6.83 -8.57 -5.10
CA ALA A 30 -7.70 -7.94 -4.11
C ALA A 30 -7.68 -8.76 -2.82
N VAL A 31 -7.39 -8.10 -1.70
CA VAL A 31 -7.45 -8.71 -0.36
C VAL A 31 -8.45 -7.95 0.51
N GLY A 32 -8.90 -8.62 1.58
CA GLY A 32 -9.82 -8.05 2.54
C GLY A 32 -9.14 -7.09 3.52
N ASP A 33 -9.66 -7.10 4.73
CA ASP A 33 -9.27 -6.17 5.79
C ASP A 33 -7.84 -6.37 6.27
N ILE A 34 -7.09 -5.27 6.27
CA ILE A 34 -5.76 -5.16 6.85
C ILE A 34 -5.91 -4.45 8.20
N LEU A 35 -5.81 -5.23 9.26
CA LEU A 35 -5.78 -4.71 10.63
C LEU A 35 -4.34 -4.63 11.14
N LEU A 36 -3.78 -3.41 11.19
CA LEU A 36 -2.44 -3.14 11.74
C LEU A 36 -2.49 -2.61 13.19
N ALA A 37 -3.61 -2.80 13.87
CA ALA A 37 -3.81 -2.51 15.29
C ALA A 37 -3.51 -3.74 16.18
N ARG A 38 -3.72 -3.65 17.50
CA ARG A 38 -3.62 -4.77 18.47
C ARG A 38 -2.25 -5.48 18.42
N LEU A 39 -2.24 -6.81 18.26
CA LEU A 39 -1.01 -7.61 18.22
C LEU A 39 -0.11 -7.23 17.01
N PRO A 40 -0.64 -7.05 15.79
CA PRO A 40 0.11 -6.45 14.68
C PRO A 40 0.80 -5.12 15.03
N ALA A 41 0.10 -4.18 15.68
CA ALA A 41 0.71 -2.92 16.13
C ALA A 41 1.89 -3.15 17.08
N LYS A 42 1.72 -4.03 18.08
CA LYS A 42 2.80 -4.37 19.03
C LYS A 42 4.01 -4.96 18.31
N ARG A 43 3.79 -5.86 17.35
CA ARG A 43 4.86 -6.47 16.55
C ARG A 43 5.54 -5.46 15.63
N LEU A 44 4.78 -4.56 15.00
CA LEU A 44 5.33 -3.46 14.17
C LEU A 44 6.27 -2.58 15.00
N LEU A 45 5.85 -2.17 16.20
CA LEU A 45 6.67 -1.34 17.08
C LEU A 45 7.97 -2.04 17.47
N ALA A 46 7.93 -3.34 17.77
CA ALA A 46 9.10 -4.12 18.18
C ALA A 46 10.01 -4.57 17.02
N ALA A 47 9.51 -4.65 15.78
CA ALA A 47 10.27 -5.19 14.64
C ALA A 47 11.38 -4.24 14.18
N SER A 48 12.54 -4.77 13.78
CA SER A 48 13.56 -3.98 13.07
C SER A 48 13.11 -3.65 11.65
N ASP A 49 12.53 -4.62 10.94
CA ASP A 49 11.90 -4.43 9.63
C ASP A 49 10.37 -4.36 9.75
N PRO A 50 9.75 -3.18 9.57
CA PRO A 50 8.29 -3.04 9.63
C PRO A 50 7.55 -3.72 8.47
N SER A 51 8.25 -4.13 7.40
CA SER A 51 7.65 -4.75 6.21
C SER A 51 7.23 -6.20 6.43
N PHE A 52 7.59 -6.79 7.57
CA PHE A 52 7.32 -8.20 7.90
C PHE A 52 5.87 -8.67 7.65
N PRO A 53 4.79 -7.87 7.88
CA PRO A 53 3.42 -8.34 7.68
C PRO A 53 3.14 -8.79 6.24
N PHE A 54 3.86 -8.21 5.27
CA PHE A 54 3.62 -8.43 3.85
C PHE A 54 4.67 -9.33 3.19
N THR A 55 5.75 -9.70 3.90
CA THR A 55 6.91 -10.42 3.32
C THR A 55 6.55 -11.65 2.49
N GLN A 56 5.58 -12.45 2.94
CA GLN A 56 5.19 -13.68 2.25
C GLN A 56 4.23 -13.46 1.07
N VAL A 57 3.51 -12.33 1.05
CA VAL A 57 2.46 -12.04 0.07
C VAL A 57 2.83 -10.94 -0.93
N ARG A 58 3.82 -10.10 -0.61
CA ARG A 58 4.27 -8.95 -1.41
C ARG A 58 4.54 -9.30 -2.87
N LYS A 59 5.08 -10.50 -3.14
CA LYS A 59 5.35 -10.96 -4.51
C LYS A 59 4.09 -11.02 -5.39
N TYR A 60 2.92 -11.28 -4.82
CA TYR A 60 1.65 -11.31 -5.55
C TYR A 60 1.17 -9.90 -5.88
N PHE A 61 1.31 -8.97 -4.93
CA PHE A 61 0.98 -7.56 -5.14
C PHE A 61 1.87 -6.92 -6.21
N LEU A 62 3.18 -7.15 -6.13
CA LEU A 62 4.14 -6.65 -7.13
C LEU A 62 3.96 -7.23 -8.54
N ALA A 63 3.38 -8.41 -8.66
CA ALA A 63 3.10 -9.02 -9.96
C ALA A 63 1.82 -8.49 -10.61
N SER A 64 0.99 -7.76 -9.85
CA SER A 64 -0.33 -7.28 -10.29
C SER A 64 -0.26 -5.87 -10.86
N ASP A 65 -1.10 -5.57 -11.84
CA ASP A 65 -1.29 -4.20 -12.33
C ASP A 65 -2.01 -3.34 -11.27
N ILE A 66 -2.94 -3.96 -10.54
CA ILE A 66 -3.65 -3.34 -9.42
C ILE A 66 -3.59 -4.28 -8.22
N ALA A 67 -3.13 -3.77 -7.07
CA ALA A 67 -3.16 -4.44 -5.79
C ALA A 67 -4.04 -3.63 -4.83
N PHE A 68 -5.24 -4.14 -4.58
CA PHE A 68 -6.26 -3.52 -3.75
C PHE A 68 -6.33 -4.18 -2.37
N ALA A 69 -6.51 -3.38 -1.32
CA ALA A 69 -6.85 -3.86 0.01
C ALA A 69 -7.78 -2.90 0.77
N ASN A 70 -8.42 -3.37 1.84
CA ASN A 70 -9.23 -2.54 2.74
C ASN A 70 -8.43 -2.26 4.02
N LEU A 71 -8.12 -1.00 4.34
CA LEU A 71 -7.45 -0.65 5.59
C LEU A 71 -8.50 -0.49 6.69
N GLU A 72 -8.47 -1.38 7.67
CA GLU A 72 -9.51 -1.43 8.69
C GLU A 72 -9.38 -0.30 9.72
N CYS A 73 -8.16 0.12 10.05
CA CYS A 73 -7.92 1.06 11.15
C CYS A 73 -7.21 2.36 10.70
N PRO A 74 -7.48 3.51 11.36
CA PRO A 74 -6.73 4.74 11.13
C PRO A 74 -5.26 4.61 11.58
N ILE A 75 -4.40 5.40 10.93
CA ILE A 75 -2.98 5.56 11.24
C ILE A 75 -2.73 7.03 11.59
N SER A 76 -2.59 7.33 12.88
CA SER A 76 -2.35 8.69 13.37
C SER A 76 -1.87 8.65 14.83
N GLU A 77 -1.19 9.70 15.29
CA GLU A 77 -0.93 9.97 16.71
C GLU A 77 -1.95 10.96 17.32
N ARG A 78 -2.79 11.56 16.48
CA ARG A 78 -3.82 12.55 16.84
C ARG A 78 -5.21 11.90 16.93
N GLY A 79 -6.21 12.72 17.28
CA GLY A 79 -7.60 12.30 17.47
C GLY A 79 -7.86 11.67 18.83
N THR A 80 -9.14 11.46 19.13
CA THR A 80 -9.62 10.85 20.38
C THR A 80 -10.48 9.63 20.07
N PRO A 81 -10.42 8.56 20.91
CA PRO A 81 -11.29 7.40 20.75
C PRO A 81 -12.76 7.81 20.58
N TYR A 82 -13.45 7.18 19.64
CA TYR A 82 -14.87 7.45 19.41
C TYR A 82 -15.67 7.24 20.71
N PRO A 83 -16.45 8.23 21.19
CA PRO A 83 -17.15 8.13 22.46
C PRO A 83 -18.08 6.92 22.53
N GLY A 84 -18.04 6.19 23.65
CA GLY A 84 -18.90 5.02 23.87
C GLY A 84 -18.44 3.74 23.17
N LYS A 85 -17.35 3.78 22.38
CA LYS A 85 -16.76 2.59 21.77
C LYS A 85 -15.78 1.89 22.75
N PRO A 86 -16.00 0.61 23.10
CA PRO A 86 -15.09 -0.12 23.99
C PRO A 86 -13.66 -0.19 23.45
N GLU A 87 -12.66 -0.01 24.33
CA GLU A 87 -11.24 0.02 23.95
C GLU A 87 -10.77 -1.24 23.20
N ASN A 88 -11.33 -2.41 23.53
CA ASN A 88 -10.98 -3.67 22.89
C ASN A 88 -11.43 -3.77 21.42
N ILE A 89 -12.31 -2.88 20.95
CA ILE A 89 -12.77 -2.78 19.57
C ILE A 89 -12.52 -1.39 18.96
N THR A 90 -11.68 -0.56 19.60
CA THR A 90 -11.24 0.74 19.08
C THR A 90 -9.83 0.58 18.53
N PHE A 91 -9.67 0.71 17.22
CA PHE A 91 -8.43 0.36 16.52
C PHE A 91 -7.67 1.60 16.05
N ARG A 92 -6.35 1.56 16.23
CA ARG A 92 -5.40 2.52 15.66
C ARG A 92 -4.07 1.85 15.44
N ALA A 93 -3.52 2.05 14.25
CA ALA A 93 -2.20 1.58 13.89
C ALA A 93 -1.15 2.67 14.19
N PRO A 94 0.09 2.27 14.56
CA PRO A 94 1.18 3.21 14.78
C PRO A 94 1.68 3.79 13.45
N LEU A 95 2.34 4.96 13.46
CA LEU A 95 2.90 5.56 12.23
C LEU A 95 3.85 4.61 11.46
N LYS A 96 4.50 3.68 12.16
CA LYS A 96 5.35 2.63 11.57
C LYS A 96 4.59 1.69 10.62
N ALA A 97 3.27 1.63 10.71
CA ALA A 97 2.42 0.94 9.74
C ALA A 97 2.51 1.55 8.33
N LEU A 98 2.76 2.86 8.20
CA LEU A 98 2.94 3.52 6.91
C LEU A 98 4.14 2.93 6.16
N THR A 99 5.27 2.69 6.85
CA THR A 99 6.42 2.03 6.22
C THR A 99 6.08 0.62 5.75
N ALA A 100 5.32 -0.13 6.56
CA ALA A 100 4.88 -1.47 6.18
C ALA A 100 4.01 -1.44 4.90
N LEU A 101 3.04 -0.52 4.84
CA LEU A 101 2.14 -0.35 3.69
C LEU A 101 2.89 0.14 2.45
N GLY A 102 3.79 1.12 2.57
CA GLY A 102 4.58 1.62 1.45
C GLY A 102 5.48 0.55 0.84
N ASN A 103 5.98 -0.36 1.66
CA ASN A 103 6.80 -1.48 1.20
C ASN A 103 5.97 -2.68 0.74
N SER A 104 4.64 -2.68 0.89
CA SER A 104 3.81 -3.86 0.62
C SER A 104 3.64 -4.18 -0.87
N GLY A 105 3.70 -3.18 -1.75
CA GLY A 105 3.32 -3.31 -3.16
C GLY A 105 1.82 -3.14 -3.43
N ILE A 106 1.02 -2.82 -2.41
CA ILE A 106 -0.38 -2.39 -2.57
C ILE A 106 -0.41 -1.04 -3.26
N THR A 107 -1.31 -0.88 -4.23
CA THR A 107 -1.46 0.34 -5.04
C THR A 107 -2.77 1.08 -4.78
N VAL A 108 -3.76 0.44 -4.16
CA VAL A 108 -5.03 1.06 -3.77
C VAL A 108 -5.44 0.57 -2.38
N LEU A 109 -5.70 1.51 -1.47
CA LEU A 109 -6.32 1.21 -0.18
C LEU A 109 -7.70 1.84 -0.04
N SER A 110 -8.70 1.01 0.20
CA SER A 110 -10.01 1.49 0.65
C SER A 110 -9.94 1.86 2.14
N LEU A 111 -10.52 3.01 2.49
CA LEU A 111 -10.79 3.42 3.87
C LEU A 111 -12.28 3.29 4.23
N ALA A 112 -13.10 2.76 3.32
CA ALA A 112 -14.52 2.51 3.55
C ALA A 112 -14.71 1.29 4.46
N ASN A 113 -14.28 1.42 5.71
CA ASN A 113 -14.35 0.42 6.74
C ASN A 113 -15.03 0.98 7.99
N ASN A 114 -15.74 0.14 8.74
CA ASN A 114 -16.45 0.53 9.97
C ASN A 114 -15.52 0.97 11.11
N HIS A 115 -14.21 0.73 11.00
CA HIS A 115 -13.20 1.15 11.97
C HIS A 115 -12.36 2.36 11.53
N CYS A 116 -12.59 2.93 10.34
CA CYS A 116 -11.76 4.02 9.81
C CYS A 116 -11.82 5.31 10.65
N ASN A 117 -12.90 5.49 11.43
CA ASN A 117 -13.15 6.68 12.24
C ASN A 117 -13.01 6.42 13.75
N ASP A 118 -12.29 5.37 14.15
CA ASP A 118 -12.17 4.95 15.56
C ASP A 118 -11.51 5.99 16.47
N TYR A 119 -10.71 6.89 15.88
CA TYR A 119 -10.09 8.03 16.57
C TYR A 119 -10.59 9.39 16.03
N GLY A 120 -11.76 9.38 15.41
CA GLY A 120 -12.43 10.57 14.91
C GLY A 120 -11.83 11.15 13.61
N PRO A 121 -12.42 12.26 13.13
CA PRO A 121 -12.11 12.81 11.81
C PRO A 121 -10.65 13.22 11.62
N GLN A 122 -9.98 13.66 12.69
CA GLN A 122 -8.58 14.08 12.62
C GLN A 122 -7.66 12.91 12.29
N ALA A 123 -7.89 11.73 12.90
CA ALA A 123 -7.10 10.54 12.62
C ALA A 123 -7.38 9.98 11.22
N LEU A 124 -8.64 10.06 10.76
CA LEU A 124 -9.00 9.68 9.40
C LEU A 124 -8.32 10.58 8.35
N LEU A 125 -8.31 11.90 8.56
CA LEU A 125 -7.65 12.86 7.67
C LEU A 125 -6.13 12.64 7.62
N ASP A 126 -5.49 12.37 8.76
CA ASP A 126 -4.07 12.02 8.82
C ASP A 126 -3.76 10.75 8.02
N THR A 127 -4.65 9.75 8.12
CA THR A 127 -4.54 8.50 7.38
C THR A 127 -4.62 8.76 5.88
N MET A 128 -5.65 9.49 5.43
CA MET A 128 -5.83 9.85 4.02
C MET A 128 -4.62 10.60 3.47
N GLN A 129 -4.17 11.65 4.17
CA GLN A 129 -3.04 12.45 3.73
C GLN A 129 -1.75 11.63 3.65
N SER A 130 -1.50 10.77 4.65
CA SER A 130 -0.30 9.93 4.67
C SER A 130 -0.28 8.93 3.51
N LEU A 131 -1.42 8.29 3.22
CA LEU A 131 -1.53 7.34 2.11
C LEU A 131 -1.41 8.04 0.75
N THR A 132 -2.09 9.18 0.57
CA THR A 132 -1.97 9.99 -0.65
C THR A 132 -0.54 10.43 -0.91
N ASN A 133 0.19 10.86 0.13
CA ASN A 133 1.61 11.25 0.01
C ASN A 133 2.52 10.07 -0.39
N MET A 134 2.10 8.83 -0.14
CA MET A 134 2.82 7.62 -0.54
C MET A 134 2.45 7.16 -1.96
N GLY A 135 1.46 7.80 -2.60
CA GLY A 135 0.95 7.39 -3.92
C GLY A 135 0.04 6.16 -3.87
N ILE A 136 -0.59 5.89 -2.72
CA ILE A 136 -1.61 4.84 -2.52
C ILE A 136 -3.00 5.47 -2.45
#